data_AF-A0A7W0MG70-F1
#
_entry.id   AF-A0A7W0MG70-F1
#
_cell.length_a   1.000
_cell.length_b   1.000
_cell.length_c   1.000
_cell.angle_alpha   90.00
_cell.angle_beta   90.00
_cell.angle_gamma   90.00
#
_symmetry.space_group_name_H-M   'P 1'
#
loop_
_entity.id
_entity.type
_entity.pdbx_description
1 polymer ?
#
loop_
_entity_poly.entity_id
_entity_poly.type
_entity_poly.pdbx_seq_one_letter_code
_entity_poly.pdbx_strand_id
1 'polypeptide(L)'
;PTVNSRRASPIARDLRYREWLLKDLEKNGKKTPEQQQLAWRQIREDYQHIQIVSNELAEQRVSGEALNAQRVEKSAGEIYKHAVRLRANLMLPSEEAVAKDKKAQSDLQMSTMVSALSGLIKRFVRNPIFADD
;
A
#
# COMPACT_ATOMS: atom_id res chain seq x y z
N PRO A 1 36.89 3.22 13.52
CA PRO A 1 36.37 3.61 12.19
C PRO A 1 35.23 2.67 11.76
N THR A 2 33.98 3.14 11.86
CA THR A 2 32.76 2.39 11.57
C THR A 2 32.46 2.43 10.06
N VAL A 3 32.49 1.25 9.41
CA VAL A 3 32.12 1.11 8.00
C VAL A 3 30.61 1.12 7.87
N ASN A 4 30.12 2.16 7.21
CA ASN A 4 28.72 2.47 6.97
C ASN A 4 28.13 1.51 5.90
N SER A 5 27.70 0.33 6.33
CA SER A 5 27.00 -0.64 5.48
C SER A 5 25.52 -0.31 5.44
N ARG A 6 25.06 0.46 4.44
CA ARG A 6 23.62 0.53 4.05
C ARG A 6 23.32 1.42 2.83
N ARG A 7 23.92 1.16 1.67
CA ARG A 7 23.34 1.59 0.38
C ARG A 7 23.58 0.51 -0.66
N ALA A 8 22.55 -0.31 -0.93
CA ALA A 8 22.58 -1.21 -2.08
C ALA A 8 22.89 -0.38 -3.34
N SER A 9 23.93 -0.80 -4.08
CA SER A 9 24.31 -0.21 -5.36
C SER A 9 23.09 -0.17 -6.29
N PRO A 10 22.90 0.89 -7.11
CA PRO A 10 21.85 0.93 -8.13
C PRO A 10 21.78 -0.35 -8.98
N ILE A 11 22.93 -0.95 -9.27
CA ILE A 11 23.09 -2.20 -10.03
C ILE A 11 22.45 -3.39 -9.30
N ALA A 12 22.59 -3.45 -7.97
CA ALA A 12 21.98 -4.51 -7.16
C ALA A 12 20.46 -4.37 -7.03
N ARG A 13 19.91 -3.15 -7.21
CA ARG A 13 18.47 -2.94 -7.30
C ARG A 13 17.93 -3.40 -8.66
N ASP A 14 18.67 -3.11 -9.73
CA ASP A 14 18.32 -3.48 -11.09
C ASP A 14 18.35 -5.01 -11.31
N LEU A 15 19.40 -5.70 -10.82
CA LEU A 15 19.45 -7.17 -10.87
C LEU A 15 18.27 -7.82 -10.15
N ARG A 16 17.93 -7.35 -8.94
CA ARG A 16 16.79 -7.88 -8.18
C ARG A 16 15.45 -7.63 -8.89
N TYR A 17 15.31 -6.49 -9.54
CA TYR A 17 14.13 -6.19 -10.35
C TYR A 17 14.03 -7.13 -11.55
N ARG A 18 15.15 -7.38 -12.24
CA ARG A 18 15.21 -8.30 -13.38
C ARG A 18 14.92 -9.75 -12.99
N GLU A 19 15.50 -10.24 -11.89
CA GLU A 19 15.22 -11.58 -11.36
C GLU A 19 13.75 -11.75 -10.96
N TRP A 20 13.15 -10.71 -10.37
CA TRP A 20 11.72 -10.69 -10.07
C TRP A 20 10.87 -10.77 -11.34
N LEU A 21 11.19 -9.96 -12.36
CA LEU A 21 10.44 -9.92 -13.62
C LEU A 21 10.44 -11.30 -14.31
N LEU A 22 11.57 -12.00 -14.29
CA LEU A 22 11.69 -13.35 -14.86
C LEU A 22 10.84 -14.37 -14.08
N LYS A 23 10.93 -14.37 -12.74
CA LYS A 23 10.12 -15.26 -11.89
C LYS A 23 8.62 -14.96 -12.00
N ASP A 24 8.24 -13.71 -12.21
CA ASP A 24 6.86 -13.29 -12.40
C ASP A 24 6.28 -13.82 -13.71
N LEU A 25 7.02 -13.66 -14.81
CA LEU A 25 6.66 -14.21 -16.13
C LEU A 25 6.51 -15.74 -16.08
N GLU A 26 7.37 -16.42 -15.32
CA GLU A 26 7.30 -17.87 -15.11
C GLU A 26 6.09 -18.30 -14.25
N LYS A 27 5.76 -17.55 -13.19
CA LYS A 27 4.66 -17.92 -12.27
C LYS A 27 3.28 -17.59 -12.80
N ASN A 28 3.12 -16.46 -13.46
CA ASN A 28 1.80 -15.89 -13.71
C ASN A 28 1.31 -16.09 -15.14
N GLY A 29 2.14 -16.66 -16.03
CA GLY A 29 1.82 -16.84 -17.44
C GLY A 29 1.46 -15.52 -18.13
N LYS A 30 1.29 -15.55 -19.46
CA LYS A 30 0.77 -14.37 -20.16
C LYS A 30 -0.72 -14.22 -19.83
N LYS A 31 -1.08 -13.28 -18.95
CA LYS A 31 -2.47 -12.87 -18.74
C LYS A 31 -3.12 -12.58 -20.09
N THR A 32 -4.34 -13.06 -20.30
CA THR A 32 -5.09 -12.73 -21.52
C THR A 32 -5.36 -11.22 -21.57
N PRO A 33 -5.58 -10.62 -22.76
CA PRO A 33 -5.91 -9.21 -22.87
C PRO A 33 -7.11 -8.80 -21.99
N GLU A 34 -8.11 -9.67 -21.85
CA GLU A 34 -9.27 -9.47 -20.98
C GLU A 34 -8.88 -9.45 -19.50
N GLN A 35 -8.01 -10.36 -19.06
CA GLN A 35 -7.49 -10.38 -17.70
C GLN A 35 -6.64 -9.15 -17.38
N GLN A 36 -5.89 -8.64 -18.36
CA GLN A 36 -5.13 -7.40 -18.22
C GLN A 36 -6.06 -6.20 -18.08
N GLN A 37 -7.10 -6.08 -18.91
CA GLN A 37 -8.08 -5.01 -18.82
C GLN A 37 -8.83 -5.03 -17.48
N LEU A 38 -9.22 -6.22 -17.01
CA LEU A 38 -9.85 -6.38 -15.70
C LEU A 38 -8.90 -5.94 -14.57
N ALA A 39 -7.64 -6.35 -14.62
CA ALA A 39 -6.64 -5.95 -13.63
C ALA A 39 -6.44 -4.43 -13.61
N TRP A 40 -6.36 -3.77 -14.76
CA TRP A 40 -6.25 -2.31 -14.85
C TRP A 40 -7.47 -1.58 -14.28
N ARG A 41 -8.67 -2.08 -14.54
CA ARG A 41 -9.90 -1.53 -13.97
C ARG A 41 -9.89 -1.64 -12.44
N GLN A 42 -9.57 -2.83 -11.93
CA GLN A 42 -9.48 -3.07 -10.49
C GLN A 42 -8.40 -2.22 -9.82
N ILE A 43 -7.23 -2.05 -10.46
CA ILE A 43 -6.16 -1.16 -9.98
C ILE A 43 -6.69 0.26 -9.79
N ARG A 44 -7.40 0.81 -10.80
CA ARG A 44 -7.95 2.16 -10.73
C ARG A 44 -8.99 2.30 -9.63
N GLU A 45 -9.93 1.36 -9.55
CA GLU A 45 -10.98 1.34 -8.54
C GLU A 45 -10.40 1.24 -7.12
N ASP A 46 -9.46 0.32 -6.91
CA ASP A 46 -8.80 0.12 -5.60
C ASP A 46 -8.02 1.36 -5.18
N TYR A 47 -7.33 1.99 -6.13
CA TYR A 47 -6.59 3.21 -5.90
C TYR A 47 -7.50 4.37 -5.48
N GLN A 48 -8.58 4.61 -6.21
CA GLN A 48 -9.56 5.65 -5.89
C GLN A 48 -10.23 5.40 -4.53
N HIS A 49 -10.58 4.15 -4.23
CA HIS A 49 -11.22 3.80 -2.97
C HIS A 49 -10.29 4.01 -1.77
N ILE A 50 -9.00 3.66 -1.89
CA ILE A 50 -8.00 3.93 -0.85
C ILE A 50 -7.86 5.44 -0.62
N GLN A 51 -7.88 6.26 -1.67
CA GLN A 51 -7.82 7.72 -1.54
C GLN A 51 -9.02 8.28 -0.79
N ILE A 52 -10.25 7.87 -1.15
CA ILE A 52 -11.49 8.34 -0.53
C ILE A 52 -11.50 8.00 0.95
N VAL A 53 -11.32 6.72 1.30
CA VAL A 53 -11.36 6.26 2.70
C VAL A 53 -10.23 6.88 3.54
N SER A 54 -9.06 7.13 2.94
CA SER A 54 -7.98 7.85 3.62
C SER A 54 -8.30 9.32 3.88
N ASN A 55 -9.03 9.98 2.99
CA ASN A 55 -9.44 11.37 3.16
C ASN A 55 -10.52 11.47 4.24
N GLU A 56 -11.50 10.57 4.25
CA GLU A 56 -12.51 10.48 5.32
C GLU A 56 -11.86 10.30 6.71
N LEU A 57 -10.85 9.43 6.81
CA LEU A 57 -10.08 9.25 8.04
C LEU A 57 -9.28 10.50 8.45
N ALA A 58 -8.84 11.30 7.49
CA ALA A 58 -8.14 12.54 7.76
C ALA A 58 -9.11 13.64 8.22
N GLU A 59 -10.29 13.74 7.60
CA GLU A 59 -11.33 14.72 7.96
C GLU A 59 -11.86 14.51 9.39
N GLN A 60 -12.07 13.26 9.81
CA GLN A 60 -12.50 12.93 11.18
C GLN A 60 -11.50 13.40 12.25
N ARG A 61 -10.23 13.61 11.89
CA ARG A 61 -9.24 14.18 12.81
C ARG A 61 -9.30 15.69 12.86
N VAL A 62 -9.53 16.32 11.70
CA VAL A 62 -9.58 17.78 11.58
C VAL A 62 -10.83 18.32 12.28
N SER A 63 -11.93 17.56 12.28
CA SER A 63 -13.16 17.94 12.98
C SER A 63 -13.05 17.96 14.51
N GLY A 64 -11.95 17.46 15.09
CA GLY A 64 -11.74 17.42 16.54
C GLY A 64 -12.65 16.44 17.28
N GLU A 65 -13.41 15.62 16.54
CA GLU A 65 -14.24 14.57 17.09
C GLU A 65 -13.34 13.44 17.62
N ALA A 66 -13.69 12.84 18.76
CA ALA A 66 -12.92 11.72 19.29
C ALA A 66 -12.90 10.58 18.26
N LEU A 67 -11.71 10.05 17.96
CA LEU A 67 -11.53 8.99 16.98
C LEU A 67 -12.36 7.77 17.39
N ASN A 68 -13.41 7.48 16.63
CA ASN A 68 -14.23 6.30 16.87
C ASN A 68 -13.46 5.05 16.40
N ALA A 69 -12.98 4.26 17.36
CA ALA A 69 -12.18 3.06 17.10
C ALA A 69 -12.86 2.08 16.12
N GLN A 70 -14.19 1.92 16.17
CA GLN A 70 -14.94 1.05 15.27
C GLN A 70 -14.92 1.57 13.83
N ARG A 71 -15.01 2.90 13.64
CA ARG A 71 -14.90 3.51 12.30
C ARG A 71 -13.48 3.39 11.76
N VAL A 72 -12.48 3.63 12.60
CA VAL A 72 -11.07 3.47 12.23
C VAL A 72 -10.76 2.03 11.81
N GLU A 73 -11.22 1.04 12.60
CA GLU A 73 -11.03 -0.38 12.28
C GLU A 73 -11.69 -0.73 10.93
N LYS A 74 -12.92 -0.29 10.70
CA LYS A 74 -13.63 -0.51 9.43
C LYS A 74 -12.87 0.09 8.25
N SER A 75 -12.49 1.37 8.34
CA SER A 75 -11.78 2.07 7.26
C SER A 75 -10.39 1.48 7.00
N ALA A 76 -9.65 1.10 8.05
CA ALA A 76 -8.38 0.42 7.90
C ALA A 76 -8.54 -0.97 7.27
N GLY A 77 -9.62 -1.69 7.60
CA GLY A 77 -9.98 -2.97 6.98
C GLY A 77 -10.24 -2.85 5.48
N GLU A 78 -11.00 -1.84 5.06
CA GLU A 78 -11.26 -1.57 3.63
C GLU A 78 -9.96 -1.19 2.90
N ILE A 79 -9.16 -0.27 3.46
CA ILE A 79 -7.85 0.10 2.90
C ILE A 79 -6.97 -1.14 2.72
N TYR A 80 -6.92 -2.02 3.73
CA TYR A 80 -6.12 -3.25 3.66
C TYR A 80 -6.61 -4.19 2.55
N LYS A 81 -7.92 -4.41 2.46
CA LYS A 81 -8.53 -5.26 1.42
C LYS A 81 -8.19 -4.76 0.01
N HIS A 82 -8.36 -3.46 -0.23
CA HIS A 82 -8.03 -2.86 -1.52
C HIS A 82 -6.52 -2.88 -1.77
N ALA A 83 -5.67 -2.62 -0.76
CA ALA A 83 -4.22 -2.67 -0.90
C ALA A 83 -3.71 -4.08 -1.23
N VAL A 84 -4.31 -5.14 -0.66
CA VAL A 84 -3.96 -6.54 -0.97
C VAL A 84 -4.30 -6.87 -2.42
N ARG A 85 -5.50 -6.50 -2.90
CA ARG A 85 -5.90 -6.73 -4.29
C ARG A 85 -5.06 -5.91 -5.27
N LEU A 86 -4.80 -4.65 -4.94
CA LEU A 86 -3.92 -3.77 -5.69
C LEU A 86 -2.51 -4.36 -5.80
N ARG A 87 -1.95 -4.87 -4.71
CA ARG A 87 -0.65 -5.56 -4.70
C ARG A 87 -0.66 -6.77 -5.63
N ALA A 88 -1.69 -7.60 -5.58
CA ALA A 88 -1.82 -8.79 -6.42
C ALA A 88 -1.90 -8.43 -7.91
N ASN A 89 -2.64 -7.36 -8.24
CA ASN A 89 -2.78 -6.88 -9.61
C ASN A 89 -1.51 -6.20 -10.14
N LEU A 90 -0.78 -5.48 -9.27
CA LEU A 90 0.52 -4.86 -9.56
C LEU A 90 1.69 -5.85 -9.52
N MET A 91 1.43 -7.12 -9.14
CA MET A 91 2.40 -8.22 -9.11
C MET A 91 3.61 -7.95 -8.21
N LEU A 92 3.51 -7.00 -7.28
CA LEU A 92 4.62 -6.57 -6.43
C LEU A 92 5.18 -7.74 -5.61
N PRO A 93 6.52 -7.80 -5.38
CA PRO A 93 7.14 -8.85 -4.57
C PRO A 93 6.39 -9.01 -3.25
N SER A 94 6.09 -10.25 -2.84
CA SER A 94 5.54 -10.49 -1.51
C SER A 94 6.62 -10.18 -0.47
N GLU A 95 6.35 -9.23 0.42
CA GLU A 95 7.07 -9.07 1.66
C GLU A 95 6.50 -10.08 2.65
N GLU A 96 7.35 -10.53 3.57
CA GLU A 96 6.97 -11.42 4.65
C GLU A 96 5.79 -10.79 5.42
N ALA A 97 4.76 -11.61 5.70
CA ALA A 97 3.56 -11.14 6.36
C ALA A 97 3.92 -10.46 7.68
N VAL A 98 3.65 -9.16 7.79
CA VAL A 98 3.85 -8.43 9.04
C VAL A 98 2.89 -9.02 10.06
N ALA A 99 3.45 -9.58 11.15
CA ALA A 99 2.67 -10.20 12.21
C ALA A 99 1.64 -9.20 12.76
N LYS A 100 0.37 -9.63 12.83
CA LYS A 100 -0.71 -8.82 13.44
C LYS A 100 -0.55 -8.85 14.95
N ASP A 101 0.13 -7.86 15.50
CA ASP A 101 0.23 -7.68 16.94
C ASP A 101 -1.05 -6.99 17.46
N LYS A 102 -1.98 -7.76 18.04
CA LYS A 102 -3.28 -7.29 18.54
C LYS A 102 -3.17 -6.71 19.96
N LYS A 103 -2.30 -5.73 20.19
CA LYS A 103 -2.30 -5.00 21.46
C LYS A 103 -3.32 -3.87 21.43
N ALA A 104 -4.07 -3.71 22.53
CA ALA A 104 -4.92 -2.55 22.74
C ALA A 104 -4.05 -1.28 22.67
N GLN A 105 -4.37 -0.39 21.73
CA GLN A 105 -3.64 0.86 21.54
C GLN A 105 -4.39 1.99 22.21
N SER A 106 -3.64 2.91 22.85
CA SER A 106 -4.24 4.13 23.37
C SER A 106 -4.68 5.05 22.22
N ASP A 107 -5.61 5.98 22.48
CA ASP A 107 -6.09 6.94 21.48
C ASP A 107 -4.94 7.76 20.85
N LEU A 108 -3.90 8.08 21.63
CA LEU A 108 -2.71 8.77 21.14
C LEU A 108 -1.89 7.89 20.16
N GLN A 109 -1.78 6.60 20.46
CA GLN A 109 -1.13 5.63 19.57
C GLN A 109 -1.94 5.42 18.30
N MET A 110 -3.26 5.26 18.42
CA MET A 110 -4.18 5.13 17.28
C MET A 110 -4.12 6.38 16.39
N SER A 111 -4.08 7.56 17.00
CA SER A 111 -3.88 8.82 16.29
C SER A 111 -2.54 8.87 15.56
N THR A 112 -1.47 8.36 16.16
CA THR A 112 -0.16 8.31 15.48
C THR A 112 -0.16 7.32 14.31
N MET A 113 -0.78 6.15 14.47
CA MET A 113 -0.79 5.10 13.43
C MET A 113 -1.61 5.48 12.21
N VAL A 114 -2.79 6.08 12.41
CA VAL A 114 -3.60 6.53 11.27
C VAL A 114 -2.95 7.75 10.57
N SER A 115 -2.23 8.63 11.28
CA SER A 115 -1.37 9.64 10.65
C SER A 115 -0.29 9.01 9.75
N ALA A 116 0.37 7.96 10.24
CA ALA A 116 1.39 7.25 9.49
C ALA A 116 0.78 6.57 8.23
N LEU A 117 -0.37 5.93 8.36
CA LEU A 117 -1.12 5.34 7.25
C LEU A 117 -1.48 6.40 6.19
N SER A 118 -2.06 7.54 6.59
CA SER A 118 -2.37 8.63 5.65
C SER A 118 -1.10 9.17 4.96
N GLY A 119 0.03 9.24 5.68
CA GLY A 119 1.32 9.62 5.10
C GLY A 119 1.82 8.61 4.05
N LEU A 120 1.69 7.31 4.31
CA LEU A 120 2.03 6.24 3.36
C LEU A 120 1.14 6.30 2.13
N ILE A 121 -0.17 6.47 2.30
CA ILE A 121 -1.13 6.60 1.19
C ILE A 121 -0.81 7.84 0.35
N LYS A 122 -0.57 9.01 0.97
CA LYS A 122 -0.18 10.23 0.24
C LYS A 122 1.09 10.04 -0.59
N ARG A 123 2.09 9.32 -0.07
CA ARG A 123 3.32 9.02 -0.81
C ARG A 123 3.09 8.05 -1.96
N PHE A 124 2.28 7.03 -1.72
CA PHE A 124 1.88 6.08 -2.75
C PHE A 124 1.11 6.77 -3.88
N VAL A 125 0.19 7.68 -3.52
CA VAL A 125 -0.64 8.43 -4.47
C VAL A 125 0.16 9.45 -5.27
N ARG A 126 1.15 10.10 -4.65
CA ARG A 126 2.04 11.06 -5.34
C ARG A 126 3.19 10.36 -6.08
N ASN A 127 3.15 9.03 -6.22
CA ASN A 127 4.12 8.32 -7.02
C ASN A 127 3.86 8.68 -8.49
N PRO A 128 4.84 9.24 -9.22
CA PRO A 128 4.66 9.68 -10.61
C PRO A 128 4.26 8.56 -11.57
N ILE A 129 4.42 7.29 -11.18
CA ILE A 129 3.90 6.14 -11.94
C ILE A 129 2.36 6.14 -12.03
N PHE A 130 1.67 6.77 -11.08
CA PHE A 130 0.21 6.86 -10.99
C PHE A 130 -0.32 8.30 -11.11
N ALA A 131 0.54 9.26 -11.44
CA ALA A 131 0.09 10.60 -11.78
C ALA A 131 -0.35 10.55 -13.25
N ASP A 132 -1.66 10.59 -13.49
CA ASP A 132 -2.17 10.93 -14.82
C ASP A 132 -1.73 12.38 -15.14
N ASP A 133 -1.29 12.63 -16.38
CA ASP A 133 -1.06 13.97 -16.94
C ASP A 133 -2.31 14.87 -16.80
#